data_AF-A0A381YZ37-F1
#
_entry.id   AF-A0A381YZ37-F1
#
_cell.length_a   1.000
_cell.length_b   1.000
_cell.length_c   1.000
_cell.angle_alpha   90.00
_cell.angle_beta   90.00
_cell.angle_gamma   90.00
#
_symmetry.space_group_name_H-M   'P 1'
#
loop_
_entity.id
_entity.type
_entity.pdbx_description
1 polymer ?
#
loop_
_entity_poly.entity_id
_entity_poly.type
_entity_poly.pdbx_seq_one_letter_code
_entity_poly.pdbx_strand_id
1 'polypeptide(L)'
;MGLLDRFRSPRVPMTPSLPPVGTRVGTDDGFCAVVDGSAVVHLPDRPVRVGWWIGADDRWYDPSAERAVRQVRPGPAPVLETRLRVAGGDILATTWAAIGDGPAVVVELANETPVPVAVAITVDGDIRNLAVEGCRLVADGVVACAADRDAGRFALVDGSADLWSVVTSGGAGQAAPDPVSSHDGGTAGALIVPLLHRQSLRFVVPGGDPSLFPGPDRIAAGWATRLEQATRVELPDEALSASASTGLVDLLLAEPTPDVAVQLAAWGLLRDAVDRIAAHHRDDPAGWLRAAATCWDLHRRPDPFADLPLEALVASGTAAASEPGAAGRLAGLFAARGDARASADAEALSGPVADPDGSMWDLARRLAAPQGDGLTLLGEVPSSWFGQPVEVHGLPTTYGMLSYGIRWHGERPALLWELDPHDDRLFRLTVPGLDPNFSSTESTGEALLAALVPPSTGLPPDSGSFS
;
A
#
# COMPACT_ATOMS: atom_id res chain seq x y z
N MET A 1 -33.47 -37.55 -10.82
CA MET A 1 -32.51 -36.52 -11.24
C MET A 1 -32.02 -36.86 -12.64
N GLY A 2 -32.53 -36.16 -13.64
CA GLY A 2 -32.39 -36.53 -15.05
C GLY A 2 -31.07 -36.06 -15.66
N LEU A 3 -30.58 -36.81 -16.65
CA LEU A 3 -29.33 -36.57 -17.40
C LEU A 3 -29.29 -35.20 -18.14
N LEU A 4 -30.42 -34.48 -18.21
CA LEU A 4 -30.58 -33.19 -18.87
C LEU A 4 -30.27 -31.97 -17.98
N ASP A 5 -30.14 -32.14 -16.64
CA ASP A 5 -29.69 -31.06 -15.74
C ASP A 5 -28.17 -30.78 -15.85
N ARG A 6 -27.42 -31.65 -16.54
CA ARG A 6 -25.97 -31.49 -16.78
C ARG A 6 -25.63 -30.57 -17.96
N PHE A 7 -26.63 -30.08 -18.70
CA PHE A 7 -26.44 -29.20 -19.86
C PHE A 7 -26.94 -27.76 -19.62
N ARG A 8 -27.24 -27.37 -18.38
CA ARG A 8 -27.24 -25.93 -18.06
C ARG A 8 -25.80 -25.46 -18.18
N SER A 9 -25.54 -24.60 -19.17
CA SER A 9 -24.30 -23.86 -19.27
C SER A 9 -23.94 -23.31 -17.88
N PRO A 10 -22.70 -23.51 -17.40
CA PRO A 10 -22.24 -22.76 -16.25
C PRO A 10 -22.53 -21.29 -16.52
N ARG A 11 -23.08 -20.57 -15.53
CA ARG A 11 -23.04 -19.10 -15.55
C ARG A 11 -21.62 -18.74 -15.98
N VAL A 12 -21.51 -17.98 -17.08
CA VAL A 12 -20.28 -17.27 -17.38
C VAL A 12 -19.88 -16.61 -16.06
N PRO A 13 -18.67 -16.88 -15.51
CA PRO A 13 -18.22 -16.16 -14.34
C PRO A 13 -18.45 -14.69 -14.67
N MET A 14 -19.17 -13.95 -13.81
CA MET A 14 -19.14 -12.50 -13.87
C MET A 14 -17.66 -12.17 -14.05
N THR A 15 -17.31 -11.55 -15.18
CA THR A 15 -15.98 -11.01 -15.40
C THR A 15 -15.63 -10.31 -14.09
N PRO A 16 -14.56 -10.69 -13.37
CA PRO A 16 -14.22 -9.98 -12.15
C PRO A 16 -14.16 -8.52 -12.56
N SER A 17 -15.04 -7.71 -11.97
CA SER A 17 -14.97 -6.26 -12.14
C SER A 17 -13.53 -5.90 -11.86
N LEU A 18 -12.86 -5.23 -12.81
CA LEU A 18 -11.50 -4.76 -12.61
C LEU A 18 -11.43 -4.17 -11.19
N PRO A 19 -10.43 -4.55 -10.38
CA PRO A 19 -10.33 -4.03 -9.03
C PRO A 19 -10.39 -2.51 -9.11
N PRO A 20 -11.17 -1.85 -8.22
CA PRO A 20 -11.33 -0.41 -8.26
C PRO A 20 -9.94 0.24 -8.26
N VAL A 21 -9.72 1.16 -9.20
CA VAL A 21 -8.46 1.89 -9.31
C VAL A 21 -8.50 3.04 -8.31
N GLY A 22 -7.59 3.02 -7.34
CA GLY A 22 -7.54 4.03 -6.29
C GLY A 22 -6.47 3.74 -5.25
N THR A 23 -6.47 4.53 -4.18
CA THR A 23 -5.56 4.34 -3.05
C THR A 23 -6.21 3.42 -2.02
N ARG A 24 -5.45 2.42 -1.56
CA ARG A 24 -5.90 1.54 -0.47
C ARG A 24 -5.86 2.27 0.86
N VAL A 25 -6.93 2.14 1.63
CA VAL A 25 -6.99 2.51 3.04
C VAL A 25 -7.33 1.27 3.84
N GLY A 26 -6.64 1.03 4.95
CA GLY A 26 -6.85 -0.19 5.71
C GLY A 26 -6.22 -0.15 7.09
N THR A 27 -6.47 -1.22 7.83
CA THR A 27 -5.96 -1.46 9.19
C THR A 27 -5.05 -2.68 9.19
N ASP A 28 -4.13 -2.75 10.15
CA ASP A 28 -3.09 -3.79 10.22
C ASP A 28 -3.67 -5.21 10.47
N ASP A 29 -4.93 -5.31 10.91
CA ASP A 29 -5.66 -6.58 11.11
C ASP A 29 -6.30 -7.14 9.81
N GLY A 30 -6.07 -6.48 8.67
CA GLY A 30 -6.40 -7.00 7.34
C GLY A 30 -7.64 -6.40 6.70
N PHE A 31 -8.37 -5.49 7.36
CA PHE A 31 -9.42 -4.73 6.67
C PHE A 31 -8.81 -3.75 5.66
N CYS A 32 -9.34 -3.75 4.44
CA CYS A 32 -8.90 -2.87 3.37
C CYS A 32 -10.10 -2.40 2.54
N ALA A 33 -10.05 -1.14 2.13
CA ALA A 33 -10.95 -0.53 1.17
C ALA A 33 -10.13 0.22 0.13
N VAL A 34 -10.76 0.58 -0.99
CA VAL A 34 -10.14 1.42 -2.03
C VAL A 34 -10.90 2.72 -2.12
N VAL A 35 -10.18 3.84 -2.08
CA VAL A 35 -10.72 5.17 -2.34
C VAL A 35 -10.27 5.60 -3.72
N ASP A 36 -11.22 5.81 -4.64
CA ASP A 36 -10.89 6.23 -6.00
C ASP A 36 -10.56 7.74 -6.08
N GLY A 37 -10.17 8.19 -7.28
CA GLY A 37 -9.83 9.60 -7.53
C GLY A 37 -11.00 10.58 -7.35
N SER A 38 -12.23 10.09 -7.22
CA SER A 38 -13.45 10.86 -6.94
C SER A 38 -13.83 10.79 -5.45
N ALA A 39 -12.97 10.24 -4.59
CA ALA A 39 -13.22 10.00 -3.18
C ALA A 39 -14.41 9.08 -2.88
N VAL A 40 -14.77 8.20 -3.82
CA VAL A 40 -15.73 7.12 -3.56
C VAL A 40 -15.00 5.97 -2.89
N VAL A 41 -15.58 5.47 -1.80
CA VAL A 41 -15.10 4.32 -1.05
C VAL A 41 -15.69 3.04 -1.66
N HIS A 42 -14.82 2.12 -2.06
CA HIS A 42 -15.13 0.80 -2.58
C HIS A 42 -14.67 -0.26 -1.57
N LEU A 43 -15.54 -1.20 -1.24
CA LEU A 43 -15.21 -2.35 -0.40
C LEU A 43 -14.93 -3.57 -1.29
N PRO A 44 -13.71 -4.11 -1.36
CA PRO A 44 -13.40 -5.23 -2.27
C PRO A 44 -14.25 -6.48 -2.05
N ASP A 45 -14.72 -6.70 -0.82
CA ASP A 45 -15.55 -7.84 -0.41
C ASP A 45 -17.05 -7.61 -0.63
N ARG A 46 -17.48 -6.40 -1.04
CA ARG A 46 -18.89 -6.04 -1.16
C ARG A 46 -19.16 -5.19 -2.40
N PRO A 47 -20.26 -5.41 -3.12
CA PRO A 47 -20.60 -4.61 -4.29
C PRO A 47 -21.25 -3.27 -3.92
N VAL A 48 -20.76 -2.62 -2.86
CA VAL A 48 -21.27 -1.34 -2.33
C VAL A 48 -20.21 -0.27 -2.57
N ARG A 49 -20.66 0.88 -3.09
CA ARG A 49 -19.86 2.08 -3.21
C ARG A 49 -20.51 3.18 -2.38
N VAL A 50 -19.68 3.92 -1.65
CA VAL A 50 -20.15 5.03 -0.82
C VAL A 50 -19.42 6.30 -1.22
N GLY A 51 -20.18 7.31 -1.63
CA GLY A 51 -19.66 8.59 -2.09
C GLY A 51 -20.30 9.76 -1.35
N TRP A 52 -20.03 10.97 -1.82
CA TRP A 52 -20.65 12.18 -1.30
C TRP A 52 -20.78 13.24 -2.39
N TRP A 53 -21.88 13.98 -2.35
CA TRP A 53 -22.12 15.16 -3.19
C TRP A 53 -22.31 16.40 -2.34
N ILE A 54 -22.00 17.56 -2.89
CA ILE A 54 -22.17 18.84 -2.20
C ILE A 54 -23.22 19.68 -2.92
N GLY A 55 -24.26 20.10 -2.20
CA GLY A 55 -25.19 21.12 -2.63
C GLY A 55 -24.75 22.47 -2.06
N ALA A 56 -24.33 23.38 -2.92
CA ALA A 56 -23.89 24.71 -2.52
C ALA A 56 -24.40 25.75 -3.51
N ASP A 57 -24.85 26.89 -2.99
CA ASP A 57 -25.51 27.94 -3.79
C ASP A 57 -26.73 27.35 -4.55
N ASP A 58 -26.78 27.51 -5.87
CA ASP A 58 -27.90 27.04 -6.71
C ASP A 58 -27.64 25.70 -7.44
N ARG A 59 -26.58 24.95 -7.08
CA ARG A 59 -26.29 23.65 -7.74
C ARG A 59 -25.69 22.57 -6.84
N TRP A 60 -25.71 21.35 -7.37
CA TRP A 60 -24.98 20.22 -6.81
C TRP A 60 -23.65 19.98 -7.54
N TYR A 61 -22.70 19.44 -6.78
CA TYR A 61 -21.36 19.08 -7.20
C TYR A 61 -21.14 17.60 -6.89
N ASP A 62 -20.85 16.81 -7.91
CA ASP A 62 -20.40 15.43 -7.77
C ASP A 62 -18.89 15.36 -8.00
N PRO A 63 -18.08 14.95 -7.01
CA PRO A 63 -16.64 14.76 -7.19
C PRO A 63 -16.27 14.01 -8.48
N SER A 64 -17.07 13.03 -8.92
CA SER A 64 -16.78 12.23 -10.11
C SER A 64 -16.92 13.01 -11.44
N ALA A 65 -17.73 14.07 -11.44
CA ALA A 65 -17.99 14.90 -12.61
C ALA A 65 -17.18 16.20 -12.61
N GLU A 66 -16.53 16.55 -11.49
CA GLU A 66 -15.86 17.82 -11.28
C GLU A 66 -14.37 17.76 -11.61
N ARG A 67 -13.91 18.65 -12.49
CA ARG A 67 -12.48 18.73 -12.85
C ARG A 67 -11.59 19.28 -11.73
N ALA A 68 -12.19 19.92 -10.74
CA ALA A 68 -11.49 20.64 -9.68
C ALA A 68 -11.38 19.82 -8.38
N VAL A 69 -11.34 18.49 -8.48
CA VAL A 69 -11.04 17.58 -7.37
C VAL A 69 -9.53 17.40 -7.27
N ARG A 70 -8.99 17.58 -6.05
CA ARG A 70 -7.56 17.43 -5.76
C ARG A 70 -7.41 16.45 -4.60
N GLN A 71 -6.72 15.33 -4.83
CA GLN A 71 -6.47 14.32 -3.81
C GLN A 71 -4.98 14.22 -3.52
N VAL A 72 -4.62 14.17 -2.23
CA VAL A 72 -3.25 13.99 -1.78
C VAL A 72 -3.21 13.04 -0.57
N ARG A 73 -2.07 12.40 -0.35
CA ARG A 73 -1.75 11.66 0.87
C ARG A 73 -0.68 12.46 1.61
N PRO A 74 -1.00 13.14 2.73
CA PRO A 74 -0.10 14.11 3.35
C PRO A 74 1.14 13.48 4.02
N GLY A 75 1.13 12.17 4.24
CA GLY A 75 2.25 11.43 4.82
C GLY A 75 2.21 9.95 4.48
N PRO A 76 3.04 9.11 5.13
CA PRO A 76 3.12 7.70 4.81
C PRO A 76 1.90 6.90 5.27
N ALA A 77 1.12 7.38 6.24
CA ALA A 77 -0.09 6.69 6.68
C ALA A 77 -1.17 6.72 5.58
N PRO A 78 -2.05 5.71 5.50
CA PRO A 78 -3.07 5.60 4.46
C PRO A 78 -4.28 6.51 4.81
N VAL A 79 -3.99 7.81 4.89
CA VAL A 79 -4.94 8.90 5.12
C VAL A 79 -4.94 9.75 3.86
N LEU A 80 -6.11 9.97 3.28
CA LEU A 80 -6.27 10.77 2.06
C LEU A 80 -6.98 12.07 2.37
N GLU A 81 -6.49 13.16 1.78
CA GLU A 81 -7.20 14.43 1.72
C GLU A 81 -7.70 14.68 0.31
N THR A 82 -9.02 14.75 0.14
CA THR A 82 -9.66 15.16 -1.11
C THR A 82 -10.30 16.54 -0.92
N ARG A 83 -9.85 17.53 -1.71
CA ARG A 83 -10.45 18.88 -1.78
C ARG A 83 -11.33 18.99 -3.01
N LEU A 84 -12.61 19.29 -2.81
CA LEU A 84 -13.57 19.65 -3.86
C LEU A 84 -13.81 21.16 -3.84
N ARG A 85 -13.52 21.84 -4.95
CA ARG A 85 -13.86 23.25 -5.11
C ARG A 85 -15.34 23.42 -5.38
N VAL A 86 -16.03 24.15 -4.51
CA VAL A 86 -17.44 24.55 -4.67
C VAL A 86 -17.58 26.07 -4.71
N ALA A 87 -18.81 26.58 -4.83
CA ALA A 87 -19.06 28.00 -4.74
C ALA A 87 -18.58 28.55 -3.38
N GLY A 88 -17.68 29.54 -3.41
CA GLY A 88 -17.22 30.24 -2.21
C GLY A 88 -16.06 29.59 -1.43
N GLY A 89 -15.60 28.39 -1.77
CA GLY A 89 -14.48 27.75 -1.07
C GLY A 89 -14.29 26.28 -1.41
N ASP A 90 -13.53 25.58 -0.57
CA ASP A 90 -13.31 24.14 -0.70
C ASP A 90 -14.13 23.36 0.36
N ILE A 91 -14.51 22.13 0.01
CA ILE A 91 -14.86 21.09 0.98
C ILE A 91 -13.68 20.14 1.06
N LEU A 92 -13.15 19.94 2.26
CA LEU A 92 -12.06 19.02 2.53
C LEU A 92 -12.63 17.72 3.09
N ALA A 93 -12.46 16.62 2.36
CA ALA A 93 -12.70 15.28 2.86
C ALA A 93 -11.37 14.67 3.34
N THR A 94 -11.30 14.26 4.60
CA THR A 94 -10.21 13.42 5.11
C THR A 94 -10.73 11.99 5.26
N THR A 95 -10.10 11.03 4.58
CA THR A 95 -10.54 9.63 4.52
C THR A 95 -9.46 8.70 5.03
N TRP A 96 -9.79 7.81 5.96
CA TRP A 96 -8.86 6.83 6.54
C TRP A 96 -9.58 5.56 6.98
N ALA A 97 -8.87 4.47 7.25
CA ALA A 97 -9.44 3.28 7.88
C ALA A 97 -9.07 3.22 9.36
N ALA A 98 -9.99 2.74 10.19
CA ALA A 98 -9.80 2.60 11.63
C ALA A 98 -10.70 1.51 12.22
N ILE A 99 -10.37 1.09 13.44
CA ILE A 99 -11.18 0.16 14.23
C ILE A 99 -11.92 0.95 15.31
N GLY A 100 -13.25 0.83 15.31
CA GLY A 100 -14.17 1.36 16.33
C GLY A 100 -15.02 0.23 16.93
N ASP A 101 -16.30 0.19 16.59
CA ASP A 101 -17.20 -0.96 16.83
C ASP A 101 -17.02 -2.10 15.80
N GLY A 102 -16.13 -1.89 14.85
CA GLY A 102 -15.64 -2.80 13.83
C GLY A 102 -14.62 -2.06 12.96
N PRO A 103 -13.94 -2.74 12.03
CA PRO A 103 -13.09 -2.06 11.06
C PRO A 103 -13.94 -1.34 10.01
N ALA A 104 -13.65 -0.07 9.77
CA ALA A 104 -14.37 0.77 8.81
C ALA A 104 -13.46 1.83 8.18
N VAL A 105 -13.87 2.33 7.03
CA VAL A 105 -13.40 3.61 6.49
C VAL A 105 -14.19 4.73 7.15
N VAL A 106 -13.49 5.75 7.63
CA VAL A 106 -14.05 6.99 8.14
C VAL A 106 -13.81 8.07 7.11
N VAL A 107 -14.84 8.86 6.81
CA VAL A 107 -14.76 10.05 5.98
C VAL A 107 -15.21 11.25 6.82
N GLU A 108 -14.35 12.23 6.98
CA GLU A 108 -14.66 13.50 7.65
C GLU A 108 -14.65 14.65 6.64
N LEU A 109 -15.80 15.29 6.46
CA LEU A 109 -15.99 16.43 5.56
C LEU A 109 -15.97 17.72 6.38
N ALA A 110 -15.02 18.62 6.10
CA ALA A 110 -14.96 19.96 6.67
C ALA A 110 -15.40 21.01 5.65
N ASN A 111 -16.30 21.91 6.06
CA ASN A 111 -16.75 23.02 5.23
C ASN A 111 -15.87 24.25 5.42
N GLU A 112 -14.97 24.50 4.47
CA GLU A 112 -14.09 25.67 4.44
C GLU A 112 -14.70 26.85 3.67
N THR A 113 -15.95 26.74 3.22
CA THR A 113 -16.69 27.84 2.60
C THR A 113 -17.26 28.78 3.69
N PRO A 114 -17.58 30.05 3.35
CA PRO A 114 -18.15 30.98 4.31
C PRO A 114 -19.65 30.74 4.62
N VAL A 115 -20.31 29.81 3.92
CA VAL A 115 -21.75 29.57 4.03
C VAL A 115 -22.07 28.09 4.30
N PRO A 116 -23.24 27.76 4.86
CA PRO A 116 -23.68 26.38 4.97
C PRO A 116 -23.83 25.71 3.59
N VAL A 117 -23.51 24.41 3.53
CA VAL A 117 -23.74 23.56 2.36
C VAL A 117 -24.60 22.34 2.75
N ALA A 118 -25.21 21.69 1.77
CA ALA A 118 -25.80 20.37 1.94
C ALA A 118 -24.79 19.30 1.53
N VAL A 119 -24.68 18.23 2.31
CA VAL A 119 -23.90 17.04 1.96
C VAL A 119 -24.87 15.90 1.72
N ALA A 120 -24.84 15.29 0.53
CA ALA A 120 -25.52 14.03 0.27
C ALA A 120 -24.51 12.89 0.41
N ILE A 121 -24.61 12.06 1.44
CA ILE A 121 -23.84 10.81 1.56
C ILE A 121 -24.56 9.76 0.74
N THR A 122 -23.93 9.24 -0.30
CA THR A 122 -24.56 8.38 -1.30
C THR A 122 -24.12 6.93 -1.16
N VAL A 123 -25.04 6.00 -1.38
CA VAL A 123 -24.79 4.57 -1.45
C VAL A 123 -25.38 4.05 -2.75
N ASP A 124 -24.58 3.37 -3.55
CA ASP A 124 -25.02 2.68 -4.76
C ASP A 124 -24.18 1.41 -5.01
N GLY A 125 -24.48 0.69 -6.10
CA GLY A 125 -23.77 -0.52 -6.51
C GLY A 125 -24.73 -1.63 -6.94
N ASP A 126 -24.28 -2.88 -6.86
CA ASP A 126 -25.16 -4.05 -7.07
C ASP A 126 -25.90 -4.38 -5.77
N ILE A 127 -26.80 -3.46 -5.39
CA ILE A 127 -27.60 -3.52 -4.18
C ILE A 127 -29.05 -3.83 -4.56
N ARG A 128 -29.65 -4.83 -3.91
CA ARG A 128 -31.04 -5.21 -4.18
C ARG A 128 -32.03 -4.55 -3.27
N ASN A 129 -31.70 -4.36 -2.00
CA ASN A 129 -32.56 -3.75 -1.01
C ASN A 129 -31.85 -2.60 -0.32
N LEU A 130 -32.49 -1.45 -0.25
CA LEU A 130 -31.95 -0.28 0.43
C LEU A 130 -33.00 0.33 1.34
N ALA A 131 -32.61 0.61 2.58
CA ALA A 131 -33.45 1.22 3.59
C ALA A 131 -32.72 2.35 4.32
N VAL A 132 -33.50 3.27 4.88
CA VAL A 132 -33.02 4.31 5.79
C VAL A 132 -33.35 3.90 7.22
N GLU A 133 -32.35 3.89 8.10
CA GLU A 133 -32.52 3.65 9.54
C GLU A 133 -31.87 4.79 10.33
N GLY A 134 -32.66 5.84 10.63
CA GLY A 134 -32.15 7.04 11.30
C GLY A 134 -31.07 7.74 10.46
N CYS A 135 -29.84 7.79 10.97
CA CYS A 135 -28.67 8.34 10.28
C CYS A 135 -27.90 7.32 9.41
N ARG A 136 -28.53 6.19 9.04
CA ARG A 136 -27.88 5.06 8.36
C ARG A 136 -28.55 4.71 7.04
N LEU A 137 -27.74 4.25 6.08
CA LEU A 137 -28.21 3.53 4.90
C LEU A 137 -27.87 2.04 5.06
N VAL A 138 -28.90 1.20 4.93
CA VAL A 138 -28.80 -0.25 5.10
C VAL A 138 -29.01 -0.93 3.76
N ALA A 139 -27.93 -1.50 3.22
CA ALA A 139 -27.90 -2.20 1.94
C ALA A 139 -27.92 -3.72 2.20
N ASP A 140 -28.92 -4.41 1.66
CA ASP A 140 -29.09 -5.86 1.77
C ASP A 140 -28.99 -6.40 3.21
N GLY A 141 -29.54 -5.64 4.16
CA GLY A 141 -29.58 -5.98 5.59
C GLY A 141 -28.29 -5.65 6.36
N VAL A 142 -27.31 -5.02 5.71
CA VAL A 142 -26.04 -4.60 6.34
C VAL A 142 -25.91 -3.08 6.27
N VAL A 143 -25.41 -2.45 7.34
CA VAL A 143 -25.18 -1.01 7.33
C VAL A 143 -24.06 -0.67 6.35
N ALA A 144 -24.42 -0.01 5.24
CA ALA A 144 -23.49 0.42 4.21
C ALA A 144 -22.72 1.67 4.66
N CYS A 145 -23.44 2.64 5.24
CA CYS A 145 -22.83 3.78 5.88
C CYS A 145 -23.70 4.36 7.01
N ALA A 146 -23.05 5.08 7.92
CA ALA A 146 -23.70 5.77 9.03
C ALA A 146 -23.07 7.15 9.24
N ALA A 147 -23.90 8.18 9.34
CA ALA A 147 -23.49 9.55 9.63
C ALA A 147 -23.49 9.84 11.14
N ASP A 148 -22.70 10.82 11.58
CA ASP A 148 -22.57 11.22 12.98
C ASP A 148 -23.78 12.00 13.53
N ARG A 149 -24.76 12.31 12.67
CA ARG A 149 -25.99 13.05 12.98
C ARG A 149 -27.12 12.69 12.04
N ASP A 150 -28.33 13.04 12.43
CA ASP A 150 -29.53 12.81 11.61
C ASP A 150 -29.51 13.61 10.31
N ALA A 151 -29.97 12.97 9.23
CA ALA A 151 -30.19 13.63 7.95
C ALA A 151 -31.49 14.43 7.97
N GLY A 152 -31.45 15.60 7.33
CA GLY A 152 -32.63 16.45 7.18
C GLY A 152 -33.51 16.06 5.99
N ARG A 153 -32.93 15.35 5.01
CA ARG A 153 -33.64 14.82 3.85
C ARG A 153 -33.08 13.49 3.39
N PHE A 154 -33.91 12.75 2.66
CA PHE A 154 -33.64 11.38 2.24
C PHE A 154 -34.08 11.17 0.79
N ALA A 155 -33.33 10.35 0.06
CA ALA A 155 -33.73 9.85 -1.25
C ALA A 155 -33.37 8.37 -1.36
N LEU A 156 -34.30 7.56 -1.86
CA LEU A 156 -34.08 6.17 -2.25
C LEU A 156 -34.64 5.96 -3.66
N VAL A 157 -33.94 5.20 -4.49
CA VAL A 157 -34.38 4.79 -5.83
C VAL A 157 -34.24 3.28 -6.01
N ASP A 158 -35.18 2.68 -6.73
CA ASP A 158 -35.25 1.24 -7.01
C ASP A 158 -34.53 0.84 -8.32
N GLY A 159 -33.63 1.69 -8.82
CA GLY A 159 -32.94 1.52 -10.10
C GLY A 159 -33.75 1.95 -11.34
N SER A 160 -35.06 2.21 -11.21
CA SER A 160 -35.87 2.77 -12.32
C SER A 160 -35.65 4.28 -12.50
N ALA A 161 -35.20 4.95 -11.43
CA ALA A 161 -34.87 6.36 -11.41
C ALA A 161 -33.39 6.57 -11.08
N ASP A 162 -32.83 7.65 -11.61
CA ASP A 162 -31.47 8.08 -11.32
C ASP A 162 -31.42 8.87 -10.01
N LEU A 163 -30.61 8.43 -9.05
CA LEU A 163 -30.49 9.07 -7.74
C LEU A 163 -30.03 10.54 -7.86
N TRP A 164 -29.09 10.81 -8.77
CA TRP A 164 -28.59 12.16 -9.01
C TRP A 164 -29.71 13.09 -9.45
N SER A 165 -30.53 12.68 -10.42
CA SER A 165 -31.70 13.44 -10.87
C SER A 165 -32.69 13.71 -9.73
N VAL A 166 -32.98 12.73 -8.86
CA VAL A 166 -33.89 12.90 -7.73
C VAL A 166 -33.36 13.93 -6.73
N VAL A 167 -32.07 13.85 -6.36
CA VAL A 167 -31.47 14.78 -5.40
C VAL A 167 -31.36 16.20 -5.98
N THR A 168 -30.87 16.33 -7.23
CA THR A 168 -30.63 17.63 -7.86
C THR A 168 -31.89 18.38 -8.25
N SER A 169 -33.00 17.67 -8.50
CA SER A 169 -34.31 18.28 -8.73
C SER A 169 -35.06 18.64 -7.44
N GLY A 170 -34.49 18.38 -6.26
CA GLY A 170 -35.10 18.65 -4.97
C GLY A 170 -36.16 17.63 -4.56
N GLY A 171 -36.19 16.45 -5.18
CA GLY A 171 -37.12 15.36 -4.88
C GLY A 171 -36.86 14.63 -3.55
N ALA A 172 -35.78 14.96 -2.83
CA ALA A 172 -35.47 14.38 -1.53
C ALA A 172 -36.47 14.82 -0.45
N GLY A 173 -37.14 13.83 0.16
CA GLY A 173 -38.18 14.00 1.17
C GLY A 173 -37.63 14.32 2.56
N GLN A 174 -38.45 14.92 3.43
CA GLN A 174 -38.09 15.22 4.82
C GLN A 174 -38.33 14.04 5.78
N ALA A 175 -39.21 13.10 5.40
CA ALA A 175 -39.43 11.86 6.12
C ALA A 175 -38.60 10.75 5.49
N ALA A 176 -38.12 9.80 6.31
CA ALA A 176 -37.46 8.61 5.81
C ALA A 176 -38.44 7.85 4.90
N PRO A 177 -38.07 7.56 3.64
CA PRO A 177 -38.91 6.81 2.71
C PRO A 177 -39.02 5.34 3.14
N ASP A 178 -40.07 4.67 2.67
CA ASP A 178 -40.17 3.21 2.80
C ASP A 178 -38.99 2.52 2.08
N PRO A 179 -38.53 1.36 2.58
CA PRO A 179 -37.48 0.58 1.93
C PRO A 179 -37.79 0.30 0.47
N VAL A 180 -36.77 0.39 -0.39
CA VAL A 180 -36.88 0.09 -1.82
C VAL A 180 -36.18 -1.21 -2.16
N SER A 181 -36.72 -1.93 -3.13
CA SER A 181 -36.17 -3.21 -3.59
C SER A 181 -36.17 -3.28 -5.11
N SER A 182 -35.09 -3.81 -5.68
CA SER A 182 -34.96 -4.12 -7.10
C SER A 182 -34.53 -5.57 -7.31
N HIS A 183 -35.14 -6.24 -8.27
CA HIS A 183 -34.79 -7.62 -8.64
C HIS A 183 -33.48 -7.69 -9.44
N ASP A 184 -33.20 -6.64 -10.21
CA ASP A 184 -32.06 -6.55 -11.12
C ASP A 184 -30.86 -5.80 -10.49
N GLY A 185 -30.97 -5.44 -9.21
CA GLY A 185 -29.98 -4.62 -8.51
C GLY A 185 -30.14 -3.12 -8.82
N GLY A 186 -29.10 -2.33 -8.53
CA GLY A 186 -29.05 -0.91 -8.85
C GLY A 186 -29.91 -0.01 -7.96
N THR A 187 -30.33 -0.49 -6.79
CA THR A 187 -30.89 0.41 -5.78
C THR A 187 -29.82 1.38 -5.29
N ALA A 188 -30.21 2.63 -5.08
CA ALA A 188 -29.30 3.68 -4.64
C ALA A 188 -30.02 4.65 -3.70
N GLY A 189 -29.26 5.33 -2.85
CA GLY A 189 -29.83 6.20 -1.86
C GLY A 189 -28.88 7.28 -1.36
N ALA A 190 -29.46 8.32 -0.76
CA ALA A 190 -28.73 9.43 -0.20
C ALA A 190 -29.30 9.88 1.16
N LEU A 191 -28.40 10.12 2.12
CA LEU A 191 -28.67 10.88 3.33
C LEU A 191 -28.20 12.31 3.13
N ILE A 192 -29.10 13.29 3.23
CA ILE A 192 -28.76 14.69 3.03
C ILE A 192 -28.68 15.41 4.37
N VAL A 193 -27.47 15.83 4.73
CA VAL A 193 -27.12 16.44 6.01
C VAL A 193 -26.67 17.88 5.79
N PRO A 194 -27.20 18.87 6.53
CA PRO A 194 -26.67 20.24 6.48
C PRO A 194 -25.30 20.30 7.16
N LEU A 195 -24.34 20.96 6.50
CA LEU A 195 -23.00 21.20 7.02
C LEU A 195 -22.73 22.71 7.09
N LEU A 196 -22.79 23.25 8.31
CA LEU A 196 -22.55 24.68 8.55
C LEU A 196 -21.10 25.06 8.25
N HIS A 197 -20.87 26.34 7.98
CA HIS A 197 -19.52 26.86 7.75
C HIS A 197 -18.62 26.56 8.95
N ARG A 198 -17.36 26.17 8.69
CA ARG A 198 -16.35 25.84 9.72
C ARG A 198 -16.76 24.70 10.67
N GLN A 199 -17.70 23.86 10.27
CA GLN A 199 -18.03 22.61 10.95
C GLN A 199 -17.56 21.42 10.11
N SER A 200 -17.48 20.27 10.76
CA SER A 200 -17.25 18.98 10.11
C SER A 200 -18.47 18.06 10.23
N LEU A 201 -18.56 17.09 9.33
CA LEU A 201 -19.50 15.97 9.31
C LEU A 201 -18.69 14.69 9.09
N ARG A 202 -18.89 13.69 9.95
CA ARG A 202 -18.27 12.38 9.80
C ARG A 202 -19.29 11.32 9.41
N PHE A 203 -18.88 10.40 8.54
CA PHE A 203 -19.58 9.15 8.31
C PHE A 203 -18.60 7.98 8.17
N VAL A 204 -19.10 6.75 8.36
CA VAL A 204 -18.28 5.51 8.33
C VAL A 204 -18.82 4.48 7.34
N VAL A 205 -17.94 3.65 6.79
CA VAL A 205 -18.20 2.70 5.68
C VAL A 205 -17.36 1.40 5.83
N PRO A 206 -17.97 0.21 5.97
CA PRO A 206 -19.27 -0.01 6.58
C PRO A 206 -19.16 0.18 8.10
N GLY A 207 -20.24 0.50 8.81
CA GLY A 207 -20.13 0.60 10.26
C GLY A 207 -21.28 1.30 10.96
N GLY A 208 -21.11 1.45 12.27
CA GLY A 208 -22.08 2.07 13.18
C GLY A 208 -21.72 3.50 13.53
N ASP A 209 -21.52 3.79 14.81
CA ASP A 209 -21.42 5.17 15.32
C ASP A 209 -20.04 5.80 15.02
N PRO A 210 -19.95 6.86 14.19
CA PRO A 210 -18.68 7.50 13.85
C PRO A 210 -17.90 8.08 15.03
N SER A 211 -18.55 8.30 16.18
CA SER A 211 -17.92 8.82 17.40
C SER A 211 -16.97 7.80 18.06
N LEU A 212 -17.13 6.51 17.76
CA LEU A 212 -16.30 5.43 18.28
C LEU A 212 -14.94 5.31 17.56
N PHE A 213 -14.77 6.00 16.44
CA PHE A 213 -13.59 5.87 15.60
C PHE A 213 -12.55 6.96 15.91
N PRO A 214 -11.26 6.60 15.99
CA PRO A 214 -10.19 7.55 16.22
C PRO A 214 -10.00 8.50 15.03
N GLY A 215 -9.47 9.69 15.30
CA GLY A 215 -9.12 10.68 14.28
C GLY A 215 -7.85 10.32 13.49
N PRO A 216 -7.60 11.00 12.35
CA PRO A 216 -6.54 10.66 11.41
C PRO A 216 -5.13 10.78 12.00
N ASP A 217 -4.89 11.73 12.91
CA ASP A 217 -3.57 11.90 13.56
C ASP A 217 -3.15 10.66 14.37
N ARG A 218 -4.12 10.01 15.02
CA ARG A 218 -3.86 8.77 15.77
C ARG A 218 -3.53 7.61 14.82
N ILE A 219 -4.16 7.57 13.65
CA ILE A 219 -3.84 6.60 12.60
C ILE A 219 -2.44 6.86 12.05
N ALA A 220 -2.09 8.11 11.79
CA ALA A 220 -0.75 8.48 11.36
C ALA A 220 0.33 8.07 12.37
N ALA A 221 0.11 8.33 13.66
CA ALA A 221 1.01 7.90 14.73
C ALA A 221 1.11 6.37 14.82
N GLY A 222 -0.01 5.64 14.71
CA GLY A 222 -0.01 4.18 14.73
C GLY A 222 0.80 3.56 13.60
N TRP A 223 0.66 4.07 12.37
CA TRP A 223 1.46 3.63 11.22
C TRP A 223 2.94 4.00 11.36
N ALA A 224 3.26 5.17 11.92
CA ALA A 224 4.64 5.53 12.22
C ALA A 224 5.28 4.51 13.17
N THR A 225 4.60 4.16 14.27
CA THR A 225 5.06 3.13 15.21
C THR A 225 5.17 1.75 14.55
N ARG A 226 4.21 1.38 13.69
CA ARG A 226 4.22 0.10 12.97
C ARG A 226 5.45 -0.10 12.09
N LEU A 227 6.00 1.00 11.57
CA LEU A 227 7.17 1.00 10.68
C LEU A 227 8.50 1.21 11.43
N GLU A 228 8.52 1.36 12.75
CA GLU A 228 9.76 1.56 13.53
C GLU A 228 10.78 0.42 13.36
N GLN A 229 10.30 -0.80 13.10
CA GLN A 229 11.15 -1.99 12.90
C GLN A 229 11.59 -2.18 11.45
N ALA A 230 11.06 -1.40 10.50
CA ALA A 230 11.41 -1.50 9.10
C ALA A 230 12.72 -0.76 8.79
N THR A 231 13.33 -1.08 7.65
CA THR A 231 14.45 -0.32 7.11
C THR A 231 14.07 1.15 6.95
N ARG A 232 14.89 2.06 7.47
CA ARG A 232 14.71 3.51 7.30
C ARG A 232 15.73 4.07 6.34
N VAL A 233 15.29 4.97 5.47
CA VAL A 233 16.15 5.67 4.52
C VAL A 233 15.92 7.17 4.58
N GLU A 234 16.99 7.93 4.46
CA GLU A 234 16.98 9.37 4.23
C GLU A 234 17.81 9.64 2.98
N LEU A 235 17.13 10.04 1.91
CA LEU A 235 17.73 10.24 0.59
C LEU A 235 17.65 11.72 0.18
N PRO A 236 18.62 12.22 -0.61
CA PRO A 236 18.60 13.59 -1.15
C PRO A 236 17.34 13.94 -1.96
N ASP A 237 16.71 12.93 -2.58
CA ASP A 237 15.43 13.08 -3.27
C ASP A 237 14.30 12.87 -2.25
N GLU A 238 13.66 13.97 -1.82
CA GLU A 238 12.57 13.95 -0.83
C GLU A 238 11.39 13.07 -1.29
N ALA A 239 11.06 13.05 -2.58
CA ALA A 239 9.96 12.26 -3.10
C ALA A 239 10.30 10.76 -3.05
N LEU A 240 11.53 10.39 -3.42
CA LEU A 240 12.00 9.01 -3.30
C LEU A 240 12.11 8.58 -1.83
N SER A 241 12.61 9.45 -0.95
CA SER A 241 12.70 9.20 0.49
C SER A 241 11.30 8.98 1.10
N ALA A 242 10.32 9.82 0.75
CA ALA A 242 8.94 9.66 1.19
C ALA A 242 8.24 8.43 0.59
N SER A 243 8.62 8.03 -0.63
CA SER A 243 8.05 6.84 -1.28
C SER A 243 8.42 5.54 -0.57
N ALA A 244 9.54 5.48 0.16
CA ALA A 244 9.92 4.30 0.90
C ALA A 244 8.88 3.95 1.98
N SER A 245 8.61 4.88 2.91
CA SER A 245 7.61 4.65 3.96
C SER A 245 6.19 4.49 3.40
N THR A 246 5.85 5.26 2.37
CA THR A 246 4.54 5.14 1.69
C THR A 246 4.38 3.77 1.03
N GLY A 247 5.40 3.30 0.32
CA GLY A 247 5.43 2.01 -0.35
C GLY A 247 5.36 0.84 0.63
N LEU A 248 5.95 0.96 1.82
CA LEU A 248 5.80 -0.06 2.87
C LEU A 248 4.36 -0.19 3.36
N VAL A 249 3.68 0.94 3.60
CA VAL A 249 2.25 0.89 3.96
C VAL A 249 1.43 0.30 2.82
N ASP A 250 1.73 0.66 1.57
CA ASP A 250 1.02 0.12 0.42
C ASP A 250 1.23 -1.40 0.27
N LEU A 251 2.44 -1.90 0.52
CA LEU A 251 2.72 -3.34 0.57
C LEU A 251 2.02 -4.05 1.74
N LEU A 252 1.92 -3.39 2.91
CA LEU A 252 1.20 -3.92 4.06
C LEU A 252 -0.31 -4.04 3.79
N LEU A 253 -0.87 -3.15 2.97
CA LEU A 253 -2.28 -3.19 2.54
C LEU A 253 -2.53 -3.96 1.24
N ALA A 254 -1.48 -4.32 0.51
CA ALA A 254 -1.59 -5.01 -0.77
C ALA A 254 -2.12 -6.44 -0.62
N GLU A 255 -2.65 -6.97 -1.72
CA GLU A 255 -2.95 -8.40 -1.81
C GLU A 255 -1.68 -9.23 -1.58
N PRO A 256 -1.81 -10.37 -0.88
CA PRO A 256 -0.66 -11.19 -0.54
C PRO A 256 -0.19 -11.96 -1.77
N THR A 257 0.84 -11.43 -2.43
CA THR A 257 1.55 -12.12 -3.51
C THR A 257 2.97 -12.49 -3.07
N PRO A 258 3.62 -13.46 -3.72
CA PRO A 258 5.02 -13.79 -3.45
C PRO A 258 5.95 -12.57 -3.50
N ASP A 259 5.83 -11.72 -4.53
CA ASP A 259 6.66 -10.54 -4.70
C ASP A 259 6.44 -9.49 -3.60
N VAL A 260 5.19 -9.31 -3.16
CA VAL A 260 4.87 -8.40 -2.05
C VAL A 260 5.52 -8.90 -0.75
N ALA A 261 5.49 -10.20 -0.48
CA ALA A 261 6.14 -10.76 0.70
C ALA A 261 7.67 -10.56 0.67
N VAL A 262 8.31 -10.80 -0.48
CA VAL A 262 9.76 -10.57 -0.62
C VAL A 262 10.11 -9.09 -0.46
N GLN A 263 9.31 -8.18 -1.01
CA GLN A 263 9.51 -6.74 -0.84
C GLN A 263 9.40 -6.30 0.62
N LEU A 264 8.44 -6.84 1.38
CA LEU A 264 8.38 -6.60 2.83
C LEU A 264 9.63 -7.10 3.55
N ALA A 265 10.08 -8.33 3.25
CA ALA A 265 11.29 -8.88 3.85
C ALA A 265 12.54 -8.08 3.49
N ALA A 266 12.64 -7.57 2.25
CA ALA A 266 13.74 -6.71 1.80
C ALA A 266 13.81 -5.37 2.55
N TRP A 267 12.76 -4.99 3.28
CA TRP A 267 12.67 -3.79 4.09
C TRP A 267 12.50 -4.07 5.59
N GLY A 268 12.95 -5.23 6.05
CA GLY A 268 13.01 -5.57 7.47
C GLY A 268 11.74 -6.20 8.05
N LEU A 269 10.65 -6.25 7.29
CA LEU A 269 9.35 -6.79 7.73
C LEU A 269 9.24 -8.30 7.45
N LEU A 270 10.20 -9.07 7.97
CA LEU A 270 10.29 -10.52 7.74
C LEU A 270 9.06 -11.28 8.27
N ARG A 271 8.57 -10.92 9.46
CA ARG A 271 7.43 -11.63 10.06
C ARG A 271 6.19 -11.52 9.17
N ASP A 272 5.89 -10.32 8.69
CA ASP A 272 4.78 -10.08 7.76
C ASP A 272 4.92 -10.88 6.47
N ALA A 273 6.14 -10.96 5.93
CA ALA A 273 6.42 -11.78 4.77
C ALA A 273 6.13 -13.26 5.03
N VAL A 274 6.63 -13.81 6.14
CA VAL A 274 6.47 -15.24 6.46
C VAL A 274 5.02 -15.58 6.81
N ASP A 275 4.31 -14.72 7.53
CA ASP A 275 2.89 -14.93 7.85
C ASP A 275 2.05 -15.01 6.56
N ARG A 276 2.35 -14.19 5.55
CA ARG A 276 1.71 -14.26 4.23
C ARG A 276 2.05 -15.55 3.48
N ILE A 277 3.30 -15.98 3.48
CA ILE A 277 3.70 -17.26 2.88
C ILE A 277 2.93 -18.41 3.57
N ALA A 278 2.87 -18.42 4.91
CA ALA A 278 2.17 -19.45 5.66
C ALA A 278 0.66 -19.49 5.31
N ALA A 279 0.02 -18.33 5.22
CA ALA A 279 -1.41 -18.23 4.89
C ALA A 279 -1.74 -18.63 3.44
N HIS A 280 -0.86 -18.33 2.48
CA HIS A 280 -1.16 -18.38 1.03
C HIS A 280 -0.37 -19.41 0.21
N HIS A 281 0.52 -20.20 0.84
CA HIS A 281 1.41 -21.15 0.15
C HIS A 281 0.75 -22.10 -0.87
N ARG A 282 -0.57 -22.31 -0.81
CA ARG A 282 -1.32 -23.19 -1.72
C ARG A 282 -1.78 -22.53 -3.02
N ASP A 283 -1.80 -21.20 -3.09
CA ASP A 283 -2.37 -20.46 -4.22
C ASP A 283 -1.41 -20.40 -5.42
N ASP A 284 -0.13 -20.09 -5.15
CA ASP A 284 1.00 -20.17 -6.10
C ASP A 284 2.20 -20.87 -5.44
N PRO A 285 2.22 -22.21 -5.41
CA PRO A 285 3.26 -22.96 -4.72
C PRO A 285 4.70 -22.65 -5.17
N ALA A 286 4.91 -22.38 -6.46
CA ALA A 286 6.23 -22.09 -7.00
C ALA A 286 6.69 -20.69 -6.59
N GLY A 287 5.82 -19.68 -6.73
CA GLY A 287 6.11 -18.32 -6.28
C GLY A 287 6.37 -18.24 -4.79
N TRP A 288 5.52 -18.87 -3.96
CA TRP A 288 5.69 -18.87 -2.51
C TRP A 288 6.96 -19.62 -2.06
N LEU A 289 7.38 -20.68 -2.77
CA LEU A 289 8.65 -21.35 -2.51
C LEU A 289 9.84 -20.43 -2.82
N ARG A 290 9.81 -19.72 -3.95
CA ARG A 290 10.83 -18.70 -4.28
C ARG A 290 10.86 -17.58 -3.23
N ALA A 291 9.68 -17.09 -2.81
CA ALA A 291 9.59 -16.06 -1.78
C ALA A 291 10.19 -16.50 -0.44
N ALA A 292 9.89 -17.72 0.02
CA ALA A 292 10.47 -18.26 1.23
C ALA A 292 12.00 -18.37 1.15
N ALA A 293 12.52 -18.85 0.01
CA ALA A 293 13.95 -18.94 -0.24
C ALA A 293 14.64 -17.57 -0.19
N THR A 294 14.07 -16.56 -0.86
CA THR A 294 14.62 -15.19 -0.86
C THR A 294 14.53 -14.54 0.52
N CYS A 295 13.42 -14.72 1.25
CA CYS A 295 13.27 -14.23 2.62
C CYS A 295 14.32 -14.86 3.55
N TRP A 296 14.56 -16.17 3.42
CA TRP A 296 15.57 -16.87 4.19
C TRP A 296 16.98 -16.38 3.88
N ASP A 297 17.30 -16.16 2.60
CA ASP A 297 18.61 -15.64 2.18
C ASP A 297 18.91 -14.25 2.74
N LEU A 298 17.90 -13.37 2.80
CA LEU A 298 18.06 -12.00 3.32
C LEU A 298 18.23 -11.92 4.82
N HIS A 299 17.72 -12.90 5.59
CA HIS A 299 17.61 -12.76 7.04
C HIS A 299 18.32 -13.83 7.86
N ARG A 300 18.42 -15.07 7.36
CA ARG A 300 19.05 -16.22 8.04
C ARG A 300 18.62 -16.40 9.52
N ARG A 301 17.41 -15.98 9.87
CA ARG A 301 16.80 -16.09 11.21
C ARG A 301 15.72 -17.18 11.20
N PRO A 302 15.87 -18.29 11.93
CA PRO A 302 14.92 -19.40 11.86
C PRO A 302 13.60 -19.13 12.59
N ASP A 303 13.61 -18.30 13.65
CA ASP A 303 12.44 -18.12 14.53
C ASP A 303 11.18 -17.67 13.79
N PRO A 304 11.21 -16.66 12.89
CA PRO A 304 10.00 -16.24 12.16
C PRO A 304 9.47 -17.32 11.22
N PHE A 305 10.32 -18.25 10.82
CA PHE A 305 9.93 -19.36 9.96
C PHE A 305 9.36 -20.54 10.73
N ALA A 306 9.44 -20.61 12.07
CA ALA A 306 9.17 -21.84 12.83
C ALA A 306 7.87 -22.57 12.42
N ASP A 307 6.78 -21.83 12.22
CA ASP A 307 5.45 -22.37 11.90
C ASP A 307 5.18 -22.53 10.40
N LEU A 308 6.14 -22.16 9.52
CA LEU A 308 5.96 -22.29 8.07
C LEU A 308 5.89 -23.78 7.67
N PRO A 309 4.86 -24.23 6.93
CA PRO A 309 4.66 -25.61 6.50
C PRO A 309 5.63 -26.00 5.38
N LEU A 310 6.92 -26.09 5.71
CA LEU A 310 8.04 -26.16 4.79
C LEU A 310 7.99 -27.42 3.89
N GLU A 311 7.63 -28.58 4.45
CA GLU A 311 7.48 -29.81 3.66
C GLU A 311 6.39 -29.68 2.59
N ALA A 312 5.22 -29.13 2.97
CA ALA A 312 4.11 -28.92 2.05
C ALA A 312 4.48 -27.88 0.97
N LEU A 313 5.16 -26.80 1.36
CA LEU A 313 5.64 -25.76 0.44
C LEU A 313 6.63 -26.32 -0.59
N VAL A 314 7.63 -27.09 -0.14
CA VAL A 314 8.63 -27.68 -1.04
C VAL A 314 8.00 -28.74 -1.94
N ALA A 315 7.17 -29.64 -1.40
CA ALA A 315 6.51 -30.68 -2.20
C ALA A 315 5.59 -30.09 -3.29
N SER A 316 4.83 -29.04 -2.95
CA SER A 316 3.93 -28.41 -3.93
C SER A 316 4.67 -27.55 -4.95
N GLY A 317 5.66 -26.75 -4.54
CA GLY A 317 6.45 -25.91 -5.44
C GLY A 317 7.32 -26.72 -6.42
N THR A 318 7.95 -27.81 -5.95
CA THR A 318 8.74 -28.68 -6.81
C THR A 318 7.89 -29.45 -7.82
N ALA A 319 6.68 -29.89 -7.44
CA ALA A 319 5.76 -30.56 -8.35
C ALA A 319 5.13 -29.61 -9.40
N ALA A 320 4.87 -28.36 -9.03
CA ALA A 320 4.15 -27.40 -9.88
C ALA A 320 5.02 -26.82 -11.02
N ALA A 321 6.27 -26.45 -10.73
CA ALA A 321 7.16 -25.79 -11.70
C ALA A 321 8.62 -26.28 -11.65
N SER A 322 8.97 -27.18 -10.72
CA SER A 322 10.34 -27.63 -10.46
C SER A 322 11.31 -26.46 -10.25
N GLU A 323 11.29 -25.88 -9.04
CA GLU A 323 12.20 -24.80 -8.59
C GLU A 323 13.33 -25.35 -7.69
N PRO A 324 14.29 -26.15 -8.21
CA PRO A 324 15.32 -26.80 -7.39
C PRO A 324 16.25 -25.78 -6.73
N GLY A 325 16.53 -24.64 -7.39
CA GLY A 325 17.35 -23.57 -6.82
C GLY A 325 16.73 -22.95 -5.57
N ALA A 326 15.41 -22.76 -5.55
CA ALA A 326 14.70 -22.23 -4.39
C ALA A 326 14.70 -23.22 -3.22
N ALA A 327 14.44 -24.50 -3.50
CA ALA A 327 14.54 -25.55 -2.49
C ALA A 327 15.97 -25.65 -1.91
N GLY A 328 17.01 -25.55 -2.76
CA GLY A 328 18.40 -25.62 -2.31
C GLY A 328 18.80 -24.48 -1.38
N ARG A 329 18.33 -23.25 -1.64
CA ARG A 329 18.58 -22.09 -0.74
C ARG A 329 18.03 -22.29 0.67
N LEU A 330 16.99 -23.13 0.83
CA LEU A 330 16.38 -23.43 2.12
C LEU A 330 17.12 -24.51 2.94
N ALA A 331 18.22 -25.08 2.44
CA ALA A 331 19.01 -26.08 3.17
C ALA A 331 19.36 -25.63 4.61
N GLY A 332 19.88 -24.41 4.77
CA GLY A 332 20.20 -23.86 6.08
C GLY A 332 19.00 -23.74 7.02
N LEU A 333 17.78 -23.54 6.49
CA LEU A 333 16.56 -23.50 7.28
C LEU A 333 16.18 -24.90 7.77
N PHE A 334 16.30 -25.92 6.93
CA PHE A 334 16.11 -27.31 7.35
C PHE A 334 17.08 -27.71 8.46
N ALA A 335 18.37 -27.37 8.29
CA ALA A 335 19.38 -27.60 9.33
C ALA A 335 19.02 -26.89 10.65
N ALA A 336 18.60 -25.63 10.58
CA ALA A 336 18.19 -24.85 11.76
C ALA A 336 16.95 -25.44 12.47
N ARG A 337 16.08 -26.15 11.75
CA ARG A 337 14.95 -26.91 12.31
C ARG A 337 15.31 -28.32 12.80
N GLY A 338 16.58 -28.73 12.66
CA GLY A 338 17.06 -30.06 13.05
C GLY A 338 16.81 -31.17 12.03
N ASP A 339 16.40 -30.84 10.80
CA ASP A 339 16.22 -31.81 9.72
C ASP A 339 17.48 -31.90 8.85
N ALA A 340 18.49 -32.62 9.36
CA ALA A 340 19.76 -32.79 8.68
C ALA A 340 19.64 -33.54 7.34
N ARG A 341 18.63 -34.41 7.19
CA ARG A 341 18.43 -35.17 5.96
C ARG A 341 17.87 -34.26 4.87
N ALA A 342 16.81 -33.50 5.17
CA ALA A 342 16.24 -32.56 4.22
C ALA A 342 17.26 -31.46 3.85
N SER A 343 18.09 -31.02 4.81
CA SER A 343 19.21 -30.10 4.53
C SER A 343 20.17 -30.68 3.48
N ALA A 344 20.66 -31.90 3.68
CA ALA A 344 21.59 -32.55 2.75
C ALA A 344 20.97 -32.78 1.37
N ASP A 345 19.70 -33.19 1.32
CA ASP A 345 18.96 -33.37 0.06
C ASP A 345 18.78 -32.02 -0.67
N ALA A 346 18.52 -30.94 0.06
CA ALA A 346 18.40 -29.59 -0.48
C ALA A 346 19.75 -29.04 -0.98
N GLU A 347 20.86 -29.27 -0.27
CA GLU A 347 22.21 -28.84 -0.70
C GLU A 347 22.61 -29.42 -2.06
N ALA A 348 22.11 -30.61 -2.40
CA ALA A 348 22.33 -31.22 -3.72
C ALA A 348 21.54 -30.53 -4.85
N LEU A 349 20.54 -29.71 -4.52
CA LEU A 349 19.76 -28.93 -5.46
C LEU A 349 20.44 -27.59 -5.72
N SER A 350 20.51 -27.20 -6.98
CA SER A 350 21.12 -25.95 -7.41
C SER A 350 20.40 -25.44 -8.64
N GLY A 351 20.43 -24.13 -8.84
CA GLY A 351 19.81 -23.48 -9.99
C GLY A 351 19.57 -22.00 -9.73
N PRO A 352 19.26 -21.24 -10.79
CA PRO A 352 18.85 -19.86 -10.64
C PRO A 352 17.53 -19.78 -9.86
N VAL A 353 17.34 -18.68 -9.14
CA VAL A 353 16.04 -18.28 -8.58
C VAL A 353 15.77 -16.91 -9.14
N ALA A 354 14.61 -16.73 -9.76
CA ALA A 354 14.22 -15.45 -10.32
C ALA A 354 14.16 -14.37 -9.22
N ASP A 355 14.66 -13.18 -9.54
CA ASP A 355 14.45 -12.03 -8.69
C ASP A 355 12.95 -11.66 -8.64
N PRO A 356 12.47 -11.16 -7.50
CA PRO A 356 11.09 -10.67 -7.38
C PRO A 356 10.90 -9.39 -8.18
N ASP A 357 9.65 -9.13 -8.58
CA ASP A 357 9.27 -7.89 -9.24
C ASP A 357 8.78 -6.84 -8.23
N GLY A 358 9.19 -5.58 -8.38
CA GLY A 358 8.54 -4.46 -7.70
C GLY A 358 9.48 -3.32 -7.28
N SER A 359 8.92 -2.11 -7.23
CA SER A 359 9.70 -0.89 -7.00
C SER A 359 10.42 -0.84 -5.66
N MET A 360 9.87 -1.46 -4.60
CA MET A 360 10.53 -1.51 -3.30
C MET A 360 11.70 -2.49 -3.30
N TRP A 361 11.62 -3.58 -4.07
CA TRP A 361 12.77 -4.45 -4.29
C TRP A 361 13.87 -3.72 -5.07
N ASP A 362 13.50 -3.07 -6.18
CA ASP A 362 14.43 -2.32 -7.02
C ASP A 362 15.15 -1.22 -6.23
N LEU A 363 14.40 -0.49 -5.38
CA LEU A 363 14.97 0.52 -4.51
C LEU A 363 15.95 -0.09 -3.50
N ALA A 364 15.59 -1.19 -2.84
CA ALA A 364 16.50 -1.88 -1.91
C ALA A 364 17.80 -2.34 -2.61
N ARG A 365 17.70 -2.88 -3.84
CA ARG A 365 18.88 -3.27 -4.65
C ARG A 365 19.70 -2.08 -5.10
N ARG A 366 19.09 -0.94 -5.39
CA ARG A 366 19.80 0.29 -5.71
C ARG A 366 20.61 0.84 -4.52
N LEU A 367 20.09 0.66 -3.31
CA LEU A 367 20.78 1.06 -2.07
C LEU A 367 21.92 0.11 -1.72
N ALA A 368 21.70 -1.21 -1.83
CA ALA A 368 22.74 -2.22 -1.70
C ALA A 368 22.37 -3.50 -2.48
N ALA A 369 23.25 -3.94 -3.37
CA ALA A 369 23.09 -5.17 -4.13
C ALA A 369 24.24 -6.16 -3.87
N PRO A 370 23.97 -7.48 -3.85
CA PRO A 370 25.03 -8.46 -3.88
C PRO A 370 25.79 -8.38 -5.22
N GLN A 371 27.12 -8.34 -5.17
CA GLN A 371 27.96 -8.39 -6.35
C GLN A 371 29.21 -9.22 -6.05
N GLY A 372 29.40 -10.31 -6.79
CA GLY A 372 30.51 -11.24 -6.54
C GLY A 372 30.46 -11.81 -5.11
N ASP A 373 31.56 -11.63 -4.37
CA ASP A 373 31.77 -12.04 -2.98
C ASP A 373 31.42 -10.94 -1.96
N GLY A 374 30.59 -9.97 -2.33
CA GLY A 374 30.33 -8.82 -1.48
C GLY A 374 29.04 -8.06 -1.74
N LEU A 375 28.97 -6.85 -1.17
CA LEU A 375 27.92 -5.87 -1.36
C LEU A 375 28.47 -4.63 -2.08
N THR A 376 27.68 -4.15 -3.03
CA THR A 376 27.89 -2.89 -3.72
C THR A 376 26.85 -1.90 -3.23
N LEU A 377 27.30 -0.85 -2.54
CA LEU A 377 26.47 0.26 -2.12
C LEU A 377 26.37 1.27 -3.25
N LEU A 378 25.18 1.83 -3.46
CA LEU A 378 24.97 2.93 -4.40
C LEU A 378 25.76 2.74 -5.71
N GLY A 379 25.48 1.64 -6.41
CA GLY A 379 26.22 1.24 -7.62
C GLY A 379 26.29 2.37 -8.65
N GLU A 380 25.24 3.19 -8.71
CA GLU A 380 25.19 4.44 -9.44
C GLU A 380 24.53 5.53 -8.58
N VAL A 381 25.09 6.75 -8.60
CA VAL A 381 24.58 7.89 -7.83
C VAL A 381 24.20 9.04 -8.78
N PRO A 382 22.95 9.56 -8.73
CA PRO A 382 22.58 10.76 -9.47
C PRO A 382 23.46 11.95 -9.07
N SER A 383 23.86 12.77 -10.04
CA SER A 383 24.66 13.97 -9.76
C SER A 383 23.95 14.96 -8.82
N SER A 384 22.61 14.94 -8.77
CA SER A 384 21.82 15.75 -7.82
C SER A 384 22.04 15.37 -6.36
N TRP A 385 22.57 14.17 -6.07
CA TRP A 385 22.84 13.70 -4.72
C TRP A 385 24.23 14.12 -4.22
N PHE A 386 25.09 14.64 -5.11
CA PHE A 386 26.43 15.08 -4.70
C PHE A 386 26.36 16.27 -3.73
N GLY A 387 27.17 16.21 -2.68
CA GLY A 387 27.14 17.17 -1.57
C GLY A 387 26.00 16.96 -0.57
N GLN A 388 25.10 16.00 -0.78
CA GLN A 388 23.94 15.76 0.08
C GLN A 388 24.06 14.46 0.87
N PRO A 389 23.58 14.42 2.12
CA PRO A 389 23.68 13.22 2.96
C PRO A 389 22.80 12.09 2.45
N VAL A 390 23.22 10.85 2.69
CA VAL A 390 22.42 9.64 2.52
C VAL A 390 22.51 8.87 3.83
N GLU A 391 21.38 8.42 4.38
CA GLU A 391 21.38 7.49 5.50
C GLU A 391 20.49 6.28 5.19
N VAL A 392 20.99 5.10 5.50
CA VAL A 392 20.28 3.82 5.39
C VAL A 392 20.48 3.07 6.70
N HIS A 393 19.38 2.68 7.34
CA HIS A 393 19.38 2.04 8.65
C HIS A 393 18.67 0.70 8.56
N GLY A 394 19.37 -0.38 8.90
CA GLY A 394 18.79 -1.71 9.06
C GLY A 394 18.28 -2.34 7.76
N LEU A 395 19.02 -2.24 6.66
CA LEU A 395 18.67 -2.87 5.38
C LEU A 395 19.07 -4.36 5.37
N PRO A 396 18.12 -5.30 5.22
CA PRO A 396 18.44 -6.72 5.06
C PRO A 396 19.18 -6.99 3.76
N THR A 397 20.28 -7.72 3.86
CA THR A 397 21.07 -8.15 2.70
C THR A 397 21.35 -9.64 2.80
N THR A 398 21.81 -10.23 1.69
CA THR A 398 22.24 -11.63 1.72
C THR A 398 23.44 -11.85 2.64
N TYR A 399 24.16 -10.81 3.09
CA TYR A 399 25.33 -10.87 3.99
C TYR A 399 25.03 -10.59 5.46
N GLY A 400 23.93 -9.91 5.75
CA GLY A 400 23.61 -9.44 7.09
C GLY A 400 22.70 -8.22 7.07
N MET A 401 22.48 -7.63 8.24
CA MET A 401 21.76 -6.36 8.38
C MET A 401 22.74 -5.19 8.20
N LEU A 402 22.53 -4.37 7.18
CA LEU A 402 23.43 -3.28 6.81
C LEU A 402 22.85 -1.92 7.19
N SER A 403 23.65 -1.09 7.84
CA SER A 403 23.42 0.35 7.97
C SER A 403 24.61 1.12 7.42
N TYR A 404 24.37 2.25 6.77
CA TYR A 404 25.43 3.14 6.33
C TYR A 404 24.97 4.59 6.21
N GLY A 405 25.91 5.51 6.34
CA GLY A 405 25.71 6.93 6.15
C GLY A 405 26.79 7.52 5.25
N ILE A 406 26.40 8.44 4.37
CA ILE A 406 27.30 9.26 3.58
C ILE A 406 27.15 10.71 4.02
N ARG A 407 28.27 11.31 4.41
CA ARG A 407 28.39 12.72 4.76
C ARG A 407 29.46 13.37 3.90
N TRP A 408 29.50 14.69 3.83
CA TRP A 408 30.41 15.41 2.93
C TRP A 408 31.37 16.31 3.67
N HIS A 409 32.64 16.24 3.29
CA HIS A 409 33.71 17.12 3.74
C HIS A 409 34.30 17.84 2.51
N GLY A 410 33.70 18.98 2.14
CA GLY A 410 33.98 19.63 0.86
C GLY A 410 33.52 18.74 -0.31
N GLU A 411 34.43 18.43 -1.24
CA GLU A 411 34.16 17.59 -2.42
C GLU A 411 34.28 16.09 -2.15
N ARG A 412 34.66 15.69 -0.92
CA ARG A 412 34.91 14.29 -0.56
C ARG A 412 33.76 13.72 0.28
N PRO A 413 33.15 12.60 -0.14
CA PRO A 413 32.21 11.88 0.70
C PRO A 413 32.96 11.08 1.79
N ALA A 414 32.41 11.05 2.99
CA ALA A 414 32.79 10.15 4.07
C ALA A 414 31.70 9.10 4.24
N LEU A 415 32.08 7.83 4.08
CA LEU A 415 31.23 6.67 4.28
C LEU A 415 31.44 6.12 5.69
N LEU A 416 30.36 5.95 6.45
CA LEU A 416 30.32 5.17 7.69
C LEU A 416 29.41 3.96 7.45
N TRP A 417 29.81 2.77 7.87
CA TRP A 417 28.99 1.58 7.73
C TRP A 417 29.08 0.66 8.94
N GLU A 418 28.01 -0.12 9.13
CA GLU A 418 27.89 -1.18 10.10
C GLU A 418 27.09 -2.33 9.47
N LEU A 419 27.67 -3.52 9.48
CA LEU A 419 27.07 -4.76 9.04
C LEU A 419 27.01 -5.72 10.24
N ASP A 420 25.82 -6.15 10.60
CA ASP A 420 25.58 -7.29 11.48
C ASP A 420 25.50 -8.56 10.61
N PRO A 421 26.59 -9.33 10.49
CA PRO A 421 26.69 -10.40 9.50
C PRO A 421 25.88 -11.64 9.92
N HIS A 422 25.32 -12.36 8.94
CA HIS A 422 24.61 -13.63 9.22
C HIS A 422 25.55 -14.73 9.73
N ASP A 423 26.81 -14.71 9.29
CA ASP A 423 27.84 -15.71 9.56
C ASP A 423 29.25 -15.10 9.41
N ASP A 424 30.29 -15.88 9.68
CA ASP A 424 31.69 -15.44 9.60
C ASP A 424 32.25 -15.43 8.15
N ARG A 425 31.39 -15.39 7.13
CA ARG A 425 31.86 -15.42 5.74
C ARG A 425 32.66 -14.16 5.41
N LEU A 426 33.64 -14.32 4.54
CA LEU A 426 34.34 -13.17 3.97
C LEU A 426 33.36 -12.32 3.16
N PHE A 427 33.48 -11.02 3.35
CA PHE A 427 32.61 -10.02 2.75
C PHE A 427 33.48 -8.90 2.18
N ARG A 428 33.08 -8.38 1.03
CA ARG A 428 33.66 -7.19 0.40
C ARG A 428 32.62 -6.09 0.26
N LEU A 429 32.90 -4.91 0.78
CA LEU A 429 32.12 -3.70 0.55
C LEU A 429 32.74 -2.88 -0.57
N THR A 430 31.91 -2.33 -1.47
CA THR A 430 32.32 -1.34 -2.47
C THR A 430 31.25 -0.24 -2.62
N VAL A 431 31.63 0.92 -3.17
CA VAL A 431 30.71 2.05 -3.43
C VAL A 431 31.05 2.76 -4.76
N PRO A 432 30.96 2.05 -5.90
CA PRO A 432 31.52 2.52 -7.16
C PRO A 432 30.85 3.78 -7.72
N GLY A 433 29.60 4.06 -7.32
CA GLY A 433 28.92 5.31 -7.70
C GLY A 433 29.52 6.57 -7.06
N LEU A 434 30.37 6.42 -6.02
CA LEU A 434 31.10 7.52 -5.37
C LEU A 434 32.62 7.38 -5.51
N ASP A 435 33.16 6.18 -5.30
CA ASP A 435 34.59 5.89 -5.44
C ASP A 435 34.79 4.47 -6.01
N PRO A 436 35.07 4.33 -7.31
CA PRO A 436 35.31 3.05 -7.97
C PRO A 436 36.49 2.24 -7.40
N ASN A 437 37.41 2.89 -6.68
CA ASN A 437 38.59 2.24 -6.13
C ASN A 437 38.42 1.87 -4.65
N PHE A 438 37.35 2.33 -4.00
CA PHE A 438 37.09 1.99 -2.60
C PHE A 438 36.69 0.53 -2.48
N SER A 439 37.33 -0.17 -1.54
CA SER A 439 36.87 -1.46 -1.08
C SER A 439 37.27 -1.69 0.39
N SER A 440 36.40 -2.35 1.14
CA SER A 440 36.68 -2.78 2.51
C SER A 440 36.23 -4.23 2.71
N THR A 441 36.80 -4.90 3.71
CA THR A 441 36.36 -6.22 4.19
C THR A 441 35.93 -6.19 5.66
N GLU A 442 35.97 -5.02 6.30
CA GLU A 442 35.57 -4.85 7.69
C GLU A 442 34.04 -4.71 7.76
N SER A 443 33.40 -5.37 8.73
CA SER A 443 31.95 -5.27 8.94
C SER A 443 31.51 -3.90 9.45
N THR A 444 32.39 -3.18 10.14
CA THR A 444 32.17 -1.81 10.61
C THR A 444 33.35 -0.94 10.23
N GLY A 445 33.11 0.31 9.85
CA GLY A 445 34.21 1.24 9.61
C GLY A 445 33.79 2.62 9.14
N GLU A 446 34.78 3.48 9.00
CA GLU A 446 34.66 4.81 8.41
C GLU A 446 35.76 5.03 7.36
N ALA A 447 35.42 5.69 6.26
CA ALA A 447 36.37 6.00 5.20
C ALA A 447 36.05 7.34 4.53
N LEU A 448 37.07 8.18 4.37
CA LEU A 448 36.98 9.36 3.51
C LEU A 448 37.33 8.96 2.07
N LEU A 449 36.34 9.01 1.19
CA LEU A 449 36.44 8.58 -0.20
C LEU A 449 37.19 9.61 -1.06
N ALA A 450 37.54 9.22 -2.29
CA ALA A 450 38.10 10.13 -3.28
C ALA A 450 37.16 11.31 -3.57
N ALA A 451 37.74 12.46 -3.94
CA ALA A 451 36.95 13.60 -4.36
C ALA A 451 36.26 13.28 -5.69
N LEU A 452 34.97 13.58 -5.79
CA LEU A 452 34.25 13.43 -7.04
C LEU A 452 34.70 14.52 -8.00
N VAL A 453 35.22 14.13 -9.16
CA VAL A 453 35.47 15.06 -10.26
C VAL A 453 34.13 15.23 -10.98
N PRO A 454 33.45 16.39 -10.88
CA PRO A 454 32.24 16.59 -11.66
C PRO A 454 32.59 16.43 -13.15
N PRO A 455 31.73 15.77 -13.95
CA PRO A 455 31.96 15.70 -15.39
C PRO A 455 32.06 17.14 -15.89
N SER A 456 33.20 17.48 -16.49
CA SER A 456 33.46 18.82 -17.03
C SER A 456 32.25 19.27 -17.83
N THR A 457 31.55 20.30 -17.35
CA THR A 457 30.59 21.04 -18.18
C THR A 457 31.39 21.61 -19.33
N GLY A 458 31.39 20.90 -20.46
CA GLY A 458 31.95 21.38 -21.71
C GLY A 458 31.16 22.61 -22.11
N LEU A 459 31.61 23.79 -21.68
CA LEU A 459 31.28 25.01 -22.39
C LEU A 459 31.75 24.80 -23.83
N PRO A 460 30.87 24.92 -24.85
CA PRO A 460 31.34 24.96 -26.22
C PRO A 460 32.31 26.14 -26.34
N PRO A 461 33.45 25.97 -27.05
CA PRO A 461 34.40 27.05 -27.21
C PRO A 461 33.70 28.23 -27.88
N ASP A 462 33.86 29.42 -27.31
CA ASP A 462 33.50 30.69 -27.94
C ASP A 462 33.98 30.65 -29.40
N SER A 463 33.03 30.62 -30.32
CA SER A 463 33.29 30.74 -31.75
C SER A 463 33.80 32.15 -32.00
N GLY A 464 35.12 32.28 -31.88
CA GLY A 464 35.88 33.43 -32.30
C GLY A 464 35.51 33.82 -33.73
N SER A 465 35.14 35.09 -33.85
CA SER A 465 35.03 35.87 -35.07
C SER A 465 36.18 35.60 -36.04
N PHE A 466 35.85 35.37 -37.31
CA PHE A 466 36.65 35.84 -38.44
C PHE A 466 35.75 36.36 -39.56
N SER A 467 36.21 37.48 -40.13
CA SER A 467 35.62 38.34 -41.15
C SER A 467 35.25 37.68 -42.47
#